data_AF-A0A349M565-F1
#
_entry.id   AF-A0A349M565-F1
#
_cell.length_a   1.000
_cell.length_b   1.000
_cell.length_c   1.000
_cell.angle_alpha   90.00
_cell.angle_beta   90.00
_cell.angle_gamma   90.00
#
_symmetry.space_group_name_H-M   'P 1'
#
loop_
_entity.id
_entity.type
_entity.pdbx_description
1 polymer ?
#
loop_
_entity_poly.entity_id
_entity_poly.type
_entity_poly.pdbx_seq_one_letter_code
_entity_poly.pdbx_strand_id
1 'polypeptide(L)' 'MVQASITSIQLLLLIPPIFSDVMILLIGGASAFLFAYLLTFAVRALCYKLGWLDQPATRRVHTKAVPRLGGVAMFAAFVL' A
#
# COMPACT_ATOMS: atom_id res chain seq x y z
N MET A 1 28.36 4.85 14.52
CA MET A 1 27.76 5.36 15.78
C MET A 1 26.27 5.04 15.89
N VAL A 2 25.45 5.32 14.87
CA VAL A 2 23.99 5.04 14.88
C VAL A 2 23.65 3.56 15.14
N GLN A 3 24.39 2.63 14.53
CA GLN A 3 24.12 1.19 14.63
C GLN A 3 24.33 0.60 16.03
N ALA A 4 25.23 1.19 16.83
CA ALA A 4 25.46 0.80 18.22
C ALA A 4 24.35 1.32 19.16
N SER A 5 23.75 2.47 18.82
CA SER A 5 22.60 3.01 19.56
C SER A 5 21.34 2.19 19.33
N ILE A 6 21.13 1.70 18.09
CA ILE A 6 19.96 0.87 17.74
C ILE A 6 20.00 -0.48 18.47
N THR A 7 21.17 -1.12 18.51
CA THR A 7 21.38 -2.38 19.25
C THR A 7 21.18 -2.22 20.76
N SER A 8 21.59 -1.07 21.32
CA SER A 8 21.37 -0.76 22.74
C SER A 8 19.88 -0.60 23.09
N ILE A 9 19.09 0.00 22.19
CA ILE A 9 17.63 0.16 22.36
C ILE A 9 16.91 -1.19 22.26
N GLN A 10 17.33 -2.07 21.34
CA GLN A 10 16.73 -3.41 21.21
C GLN A 10 17.02 -4.30 22.43
N LEU A 11 18.21 -4.19 23.01
CA LEU A 11 18.59 -4.89 24.24
C LEU A 11 17.79 -4.38 25.45
N LEU A 12 17.51 -3.07 25.53
CA LEU A 12 16.71 -2.44 26.60
C LEU A 12 15.23 -2.83 26.54
N LEU A 13 14.67 -2.99 25.34
CA LEU A 13 13.27 -3.38 25.11
C LEU A 13 13.03 -4.89 25.19
N LEU A 14 14.07 -5.67 25.50
CA LEU A 14 14.04 -7.14 25.56
C LEU A 14 13.38 -7.78 24.31
N ILE A 15 13.50 -7.12 23.15
CA ILE A 15 13.05 -7.67 21.87
C ILE A 15 14.21 -8.52 21.38
N PRO A 16 14.12 -9.87 21.43
CA PRO A 16 15.14 -10.71 20.85
C PRO A 16 15.26 -10.40 19.35
N PRO A 17 16.49 -10.27 18.79
CA PRO A 17 16.68 -10.14 17.35
C PRO A 17 16.47 -11.52 16.72
N ILE A 18 15.23 -12.01 16.72
CA ILE A 18 14.89 -13.35 16.20
C ILE A 18 15.00 -13.36 14.66
N PHE A 19 14.81 -12.19 14.01
CA PHE A 19 14.81 -12.04 12.56
C PHE A 19 15.90 -11.06 12.11
N SER A 20 16.58 -11.39 11.01
CA SER A 20 17.49 -10.47 10.35
C SER A 20 16.74 -9.22 9.90
N ASP A 21 17.36 -8.03 9.99
CA ASP A 21 16.75 -6.76 9.55
C ASP A 21 16.21 -6.85 8.11
N VAL A 22 16.91 -7.62 7.27
CA VAL A 22 16.50 -7.92 5.89
C VAL A 22 15.18 -8.69 5.84
N MET A 23 14.97 -9.69 6.70
CA MET A 23 13.69 -10.42 6.75
C MET A 23 12.54 -9.50 7.14
N ILE A 24 12.75 -8.59 8.08
CA ILE A 24 11.71 -7.62 8.50
C ILE A 24 11.33 -6.72 7.33
N LEU A 25 12.32 -6.20 6.60
CA LEU A 25 12.08 -5.37 5.41
C LEU A 25 11.34 -6.12 4.30
N LEU A 26 11.71 -7.39 4.06
CA LEU A 26 11.05 -8.22 3.04
C LEU A 26 9.61 -8.54 3.42
N ILE A 27 9.34 -8.88 4.69
CA ILE A 27 7.99 -9.18 5.17
C ILE A 27 7.12 -7.91 5.11
N GLY A 28 7.64 -6.76 5.56
CA GLY A 28 6.93 -5.49 5.50
C GLY A 28 6.63 -5.03 4.06
N GLY A 29 7.59 -5.20 3.15
CA GLY A 29 7.38 -4.90 1.73
C GLY A 29 6.33 -5.83 1.09
N ALA A 30 6.38 -7.13 1.40
CA ALA A 30 5.42 -8.10 0.90
C ALA A 30 4.01 -7.84 1.44
N SER A 31 3.86 -7.48 2.72
CA SER A 31 2.56 -7.12 3.29
C SER A 31 2.00 -5.86 2.65
N ALA A 32 2.81 -4.80 2.50
CA ALA A 32 2.38 -3.55 1.87
C ALA A 32 1.91 -3.80 0.42
N PHE A 33 2.63 -4.64 -0.33
CA PHE A 33 2.21 -5.04 -1.67
C PHE A 33 0.86 -5.76 -1.67
N LEU A 34 0.67 -6.72 -0.76
CA LEU A 34 -0.58 -7.47 -0.65
C LEU A 34 -1.76 -6.56 -0.30
N PHE A 35 -1.58 -5.65 0.67
CA PHE A 35 -2.59 -4.67 1.06
C PHE A 35 -2.93 -3.73 -0.09
N ALA A 36 -1.93 -3.15 -0.78
CA ALA A 36 -2.15 -2.29 -1.94
C ALA A 36 -2.91 -3.01 -3.05
N TYR A 37 -2.58 -4.27 -3.32
CA TYR A 37 -3.27 -5.08 -4.31
C TYR A 37 -4.75 -5.28 -3.94
N LEU A 38 -5.04 -5.74 -2.72
CA LEU A 38 -6.41 -5.97 -2.24
C LEU A 38 -7.24 -4.67 -2.21
N LEU A 39 -6.67 -3.57 -1.71
CA LEU A 39 -7.35 -2.28 -1.68
C LEU A 39 -7.65 -1.76 -3.08
N THR A 40 -6.79 -2.02 -4.08
CA THR A 40 -7.04 -1.61 -5.46
C THR A 40 -8.31 -2.27 -6.01
N PHE A 41 -8.56 -3.55 -5.75
CA PHE A 41 -9.81 -4.21 -6.15
C PHE A 41 -11.01 -3.69 -5.37
N ALA A 42 -10.87 -3.45 -4.06
CA ALA A 42 -11.94 -2.91 -3.24
C ALA A 42 -12.37 -1.51 -3.70
N VAL A 43 -11.41 -0.61 -3.93
CA VAL A 43 -11.66 0.75 -4.43
C VAL A 43 -12.25 0.71 -5.83
N ARG A 44 -11.78 -0.19 -6.70
CA ARG A 44 -12.39 -0.37 -8.02
C ARG A 44 -13.87 -0.78 -7.93
N ALA A 45 -14.20 -1.75 -7.08
CA ALA A 45 -15.59 -2.18 -6.87
C ALA A 45 -16.45 -1.04 -6.29
N LEU A 46 -15.88 -0.25 -5.37
CA LEU A 46 -16.54 0.90 -4.75
C LEU A 46 -16.79 2.03 -5.77
N CYS A 47 -15.86 2.28 -6.71
CA CYS A 47 -16.06 3.23 -7.82
C CYS A 47 -17.22 2.81 -8.72
N TYR A 48 -17.34 1.51 -9.04
CA TYR A 48 -18.47 1.01 -9.82
C TYR A 48 -19.80 1.12 -9.05
N LYS A 49 -19.80 0.82 -7.74
CA LYS A 49 -20.99 0.93 -6.90
C LYS A 49 -21.48 2.37 -6.70
N LEU A 50 -20.56 3.32 -6.50
CA LEU A 50 -20.89 4.73 -6.30
C LEU A 50 -21.07 5.51 -7.62
N GLY A 51 -20.81 4.88 -8.77
CA GLY A 51 -20.89 5.55 -10.07
C GLY A 51 -19.80 6.61 -10.28
N TRP A 52 -18.72 6.58 -9.49
CA TRP A 52 -17.55 7.46 -9.62
C TRP A 52 -16.66 7.03 -10.77
N LEU A 53 -17.27 7.02 -11.96
CA LEU A 53 -16.66 6.61 -13.21
C LEU A 53 -16.55 7.84 -14.10
N ASP A 54 -15.36 8.05 -14.63
CA ASP A 54 -15.13 9.15 -15.56
C ASP A 54 -15.64 8.75 -16.94
N GLN A 55 -16.61 9.51 -17.43
CA GLN A 55 -17.31 9.24 -18.67
C GLN A 55 -16.42 9.56 -19.88
N PRO A 56 -16.55 8.81 -20.97
CA PRO A 56 -15.82 9.07 -22.20
C PRO A 56 -16.24 10.42 -22.79
N ALA A 57 -15.28 11.23 -23.22
CA ALA A 57 -15.51 12.53 -23.87
C ALA A 57 -14.96 12.51 -25.30
N THR A 58 -15.43 13.42 -26.16
CA THR A 58 -15.11 13.49 -27.60
C THR A 58 -13.60 13.58 -27.92
N ARG A 59 -12.76 13.92 -26.93
CA ARG A 59 -11.29 13.99 -27.05
C ARG A 59 -10.55 12.81 -26.37
N ARG A 60 -11.27 11.79 -25.86
CA ARG A 60 -10.70 10.64 -25.12
C ARG A 60 -10.77 9.39 -26.00
N VAL A 61 -9.71 8.61 -26.04
CA VAL A 61 -9.63 7.35 -26.83
C VAL A 61 -10.44 6.21 -26.18
N HIS A 62 -10.72 6.32 -24.88
CA HIS A 62 -11.49 5.31 -24.15
C HIS A 62 -12.98 5.45 -24.44
N THR A 63 -13.60 4.35 -24.89
CA THR A 63 -15.03 4.24 -25.17
C THR A 63 -15.85 3.76 -23.98
N LYS A 64 -15.19 3.30 -22.91
CA LYS A 64 -15.81 2.80 -21.68
C LYS A 64 -15.45 3.69 -20.49
N ALA A 65 -16.37 3.85 -19.55
CA ALA A 65 -16.14 4.62 -18.34
C ALA A 65 -15.10 3.92 -17.45
N VAL A 66 -14.10 4.68 -16.98
CA VAL A 66 -12.95 4.15 -16.22
C VAL A 66 -12.94 4.69 -14.79
N PRO A 67 -12.65 3.84 -13.78
CA PRO A 67 -12.47 4.29 -12.39
C PRO A 67 -11.13 5.01 -12.25
N ARG A 68 -11.15 6.25 -11.76
CA ARG A 68 -9.94 7.11 -11.65
C ARG A 68 -9.28 7.12 -10.28
N LEU A 69 -9.87 6.46 -9.29
CA LEU A 69 -9.42 6.54 -7.89
C LEU A 69 -8.34 5.52 -7.52
N GLY A 70 -7.52 5.09 -8.50
CA GLY A 70 -6.40 4.19 -8.22
C GLY A 70 -5.38 4.78 -7.24
N GLY A 71 -5.09 6.08 -7.34
CA GLY A 71 -4.19 6.77 -6.42
C GLY A 71 -4.69 6.78 -4.97
N VAL A 72 -6.01 6.84 -4.75
CA VAL A 72 -6.61 6.76 -3.41
C VAL A 72 -6.40 5.38 -2.80
N ALA A 73 -6.48 4.31 -3.60
CA ALA A 73 -6.20 2.96 -3.13
C ALA A 73 -4.75 2.79 -2.66
N MET A 74 -3.79 3.33 -3.42
CA MET A 74 -2.38 3.32 -3.04
C MET A 74 -2.10 4.14 -1.78
N PHE A 75 -2.67 5.34 -1.67
CA PHE A 75 -2.49 6.18 -0.49
C PHE A 75 -3.06 5.51 0.76
N ALA A 76 -4.28 4.96 0.68
CA ALA A 76 -4.91 4.26 1.78
C ALA A 76 -4.09 3.03 2.22
N ALA A 77 -3.51 2.28 1.27
CA ALA A 77 -2.66 1.12 1.57
C ALA A 77 -1.30 1.46 2.18
N PHE A 78 -0.84 2.71 2.04
CA PHE A 78 0.40 3.17 2.65
C PHE A 78 0.17 3.75 4.05
N VAL A 79 -0.99 4.36 4.29
CA VAL A 79 -1.35 4.96 5.59
C VAL A 79 -1.84 3.90 6.59
N LEU A 80 -2.47 2.83 6.12
CA LEU A 80 -2.95 1.69 6.91
C LEU A 80 -1.86 0.64 7.11
#